data_AF-A0A3M1YR43-F1
#
_entry.id   AF-A0A3M1YR43-F1
#
_cell.length_a   1.000
_cell.length_b   1.000
_cell.length_c   1.000
_cell.angle_alpha   90.00
_cell.angle_beta   90.00
_cell.angle_gamma   90.00
#
_symmetry.space_group_name_H-M   'P 1'
#
loop_
_entity.id
_entity.type
_entity.pdbx_description
1 polymer ?
#
loop_
_entity_poly.entity_id
_entity_poly.type
_entity_poly.pdbx_seq_one_letter_code
_entity_poly.pdbx_strand_id
1 'polypeptide(L)'
;DCVICQNYSLTLRRLHETFASPEIQFVGLFPNRFSEPEKVADYKAKYKIPFDLKMDHFKTRTKKMGATITPSVAVYDHTKDEILYRGRIDNMYYRLGKKRTVVTTAELEQTLRAITQGTPIPVKETDAVGCFINFNY
;
A
#
# COMPACT_ATOMS: atom_id res chain seq x y z
N ASP A 1 -5.72 -14.20 0.91
CA ASP A 1 -6.89 -13.93 1.79
C ASP A 1 -6.58 -13.05 3.00
N CYS A 2 -6.19 -11.80 2.82
CA CYS A 2 -6.00 -10.86 3.94
C CYS A 2 -7.23 -9.94 4.09
N VAL A 3 -8.01 -10.13 5.15
CA VAL A 3 -9.22 -9.32 5.44
C VAL A 3 -8.89 -7.83 5.57
N ILE A 4 -7.72 -7.50 6.11
CA ILE A 4 -7.29 -6.10 6.24
C ILE A 4 -7.09 -5.49 4.84
N CYS A 5 -6.41 -6.18 3.92
CA CYS A 5 -6.24 -5.73 2.53
C CYS A 5 -7.60 -5.54 1.82
N GLN A 6 -8.54 -6.45 2.04
CA GLN A 6 -9.88 -6.38 1.44
C GLN A 6 -10.62 -5.11 1.90
N ASN A 7 -10.54 -4.77 3.19
CA ASN A 7 -11.17 -3.56 3.74
C ASN A 7 -10.53 -2.27 3.20
N TYR A 8 -9.23 -2.28 2.91
CA TYR A 8 -8.54 -1.13 2.30
C TYR A 8 -8.82 -0.96 0.81
N SER A 9 -9.48 -1.91 0.14
CA SER A 9 -9.77 -1.80 -1.29
C SER A 9 -10.50 -0.51 -1.63
N LEU A 10 -11.54 -0.14 -0.88
CA LEU A 10 -12.31 1.09 -1.11
C LEU A 10 -11.43 2.34 -0.99
N THR A 11 -10.63 2.44 0.07
CA THR A 11 -9.70 3.56 0.30
C THR A 11 -8.69 3.66 -0.84
N LEU A 12 -8.07 2.55 -1.24
CA LEU A 12 -7.09 2.53 -2.32
C LEU A 12 -7.68 2.91 -3.68
N ARG A 13 -8.94 2.53 -3.95
CA ARG A 13 -9.67 2.97 -5.15
C ARG A 13 -9.88 4.48 -5.16
N ARG A 14 -10.40 5.04 -4.07
CA ARG A 14 -10.60 6.50 -3.94
C ARG A 14 -9.28 7.26 -4.10
N LEU A 15 -8.20 6.78 -3.46
CA LEU A 15 -6.88 7.41 -3.57
C LEU A 15 -6.35 7.36 -5.00
N HIS A 16 -6.50 6.22 -5.68
CA HIS A 16 -6.15 6.12 -7.09
C HIS A 16 -6.97 7.10 -7.95
N GLU A 17 -8.29 7.12 -7.81
CA GLU A 17 -9.17 8.04 -8.54
C GLU A 17 -8.80 9.52 -8.32
N THR A 18 -8.29 9.86 -7.14
CA THR A 18 -7.93 11.24 -6.78
C THR A 18 -6.52 11.64 -7.22
N PHE A 19 -5.55 10.73 -7.12
CA PHE A 19 -4.13 11.06 -7.23
C PHE A 19 -3.41 10.40 -8.41
N ALA A 20 -3.99 9.39 -9.06
CA ALA A 20 -3.34 8.77 -10.21
C ALA A 20 -3.16 9.78 -11.33
N SER A 21 -1.94 9.89 -11.84
CA SER A 21 -1.55 10.82 -12.89
C SER A 21 -0.36 10.25 -13.67
N PRO A 22 0.11 10.92 -14.74
CA PRO A 22 1.38 10.54 -15.38
C PRO A 22 2.58 10.50 -14.42
N GLU A 23 2.53 11.27 -13.33
CA GLU A 23 3.60 11.41 -12.33
C GLU A 23 3.42 10.46 -11.14
N ILE A 24 2.18 10.07 -10.82
CA ILE A 24 1.86 9.22 -9.67
C ILE A 24 1.22 7.93 -10.15
N GLN A 25 1.97 6.84 -10.07
CA GLN A 25 1.52 5.49 -10.41
C GLN A 25 1.27 4.65 -9.16
N PHE A 26 0.21 3.85 -9.19
CA PHE A 26 -0.09 2.87 -8.14
C PHE A 26 0.24 1.47 -8.64
N VAL A 27 0.89 0.67 -7.79
CA VAL A 27 1.14 -0.75 -8.06
C VAL A 27 0.95 -1.53 -6.77
N GLY A 28 0.09 -2.54 -6.79
CA GLY A 28 -0.05 -3.48 -5.67
C GLY A 28 0.94 -4.63 -5.82
N LEU A 29 1.66 -4.97 -4.75
CA LEU A 29 2.61 -6.08 -4.73
C LEU A 29 2.08 -7.24 -3.88
N PHE A 30 2.20 -8.45 -4.41
CA PHE A 30 1.87 -9.70 -3.71
C PHE A 30 3.18 -10.45 -3.40
N PRO A 31 3.79 -10.22 -2.23
CA PRO A 31 5.09 -10.81 -1.88
C PRO A 31 5.01 -12.30 -1.52
N ASN A 32 3.82 -12.83 -1.25
CA ASN A 32 3.67 -14.23 -0.86
C ASN A 32 4.00 -15.14 -2.06
N ARG A 33 4.98 -16.05 -1.88
CA ARG A 33 5.44 -16.99 -2.91
C ARG A 33 4.31 -17.88 -3.42
N PHE A 34 3.36 -18.22 -2.55
CA PHE A 34 2.21 -19.06 -2.86
C PHE A 34 1.02 -18.27 -3.45
N SER A 35 1.20 -16.99 -3.76
CA SER A 35 0.18 -16.24 -4.51
C SER A 35 0.10 -16.81 -5.93
N GLU A 36 -1.07 -17.25 -6.34
CA GLU A 36 -1.34 -17.70 -7.69
C GLU A 36 -1.80 -16.51 -8.56
N PRO A 37 -1.37 -16.42 -9.84
CA PRO A 37 -1.77 -15.34 -10.72
C PRO A 37 -3.30 -15.20 -10.85
N GLU A 38 -4.00 -16.33 -10.93
CA GLU A 38 -5.46 -16.39 -11.03
C GLU A 38 -6.14 -15.76 -9.81
N LYS A 39 -5.70 -16.12 -8.59
CA LYS A 39 -6.21 -15.52 -7.34
C LYS A 39 -5.95 -14.02 -7.26
N VAL A 40 -4.82 -13.54 -7.80
CA VAL A 40 -4.52 -12.10 -7.87
C VAL A 40 -5.45 -11.39 -8.87
N ALA A 41 -5.72 -12.01 -10.02
CA ALA A 41 -6.68 -11.50 -11.00
C ALA A 41 -8.11 -11.47 -10.44
N ASP A 42 -8.55 -12.53 -9.78
CA ASP A 42 -9.84 -12.62 -9.10
C ASP A 42 -9.97 -11.55 -8.02
N TYR A 43 -8.90 -11.32 -7.24
CA TYR A 43 -8.86 -10.25 -6.26
C TYR A 43 -9.01 -8.87 -6.92
N LYS A 44 -8.27 -8.62 -8.01
CA LYS A 44 -8.37 -7.37 -8.78
C LYS A 44 -9.80 -7.13 -9.26
N ALA A 45 -10.44 -8.16 -9.84
CA ALA A 45 -11.80 -8.09 -10.37
C ALA A 45 -12.83 -7.89 -9.25
N LYS A 46 -12.80 -8.74 -8.22
CA LYS A 46 -13.74 -8.73 -7.09
C LYS A 46 -13.75 -7.39 -6.35
N TYR A 47 -12.56 -6.83 -6.09
CA TYR A 47 -12.41 -5.58 -5.36
C TYR A 47 -12.29 -4.35 -6.26
N LYS A 48 -12.43 -4.53 -7.58
CA LYS A 48 -12.37 -3.48 -8.61
C LYS A 48 -11.13 -2.60 -8.50
N ILE A 49 -9.96 -3.21 -8.26
CA ILE A 49 -8.71 -2.47 -8.07
C ILE A 49 -8.27 -1.88 -9.43
N PRO A 50 -8.18 -0.55 -9.56
CA PRO A 50 -8.00 0.12 -10.86
C PRO A 50 -6.56 0.12 -11.36
N PHE A 51 -5.61 -0.30 -10.53
CA PHE A 51 -4.18 -0.31 -10.83
C PHE A 51 -3.61 -1.71 -10.95
N ASP A 52 -2.37 -1.80 -11.43
CA ASP A 52 -1.68 -3.07 -11.62
C ASP A 52 -1.41 -3.79 -10.31
N LEU A 53 -1.71 -5.10 -10.29
CA LEU A 53 -1.32 -6.01 -9.23
C LEU A 53 -0.23 -6.92 -9.77
N LYS A 54 0.94 -6.90 -9.13
CA LYS A 54 2.12 -7.66 -9.54
C LYS A 54 2.51 -8.63 -8.44
N MET A 55 2.87 -9.84 -8.83
CA MET A 55 3.49 -10.80 -7.92
C MET A 55 4.95 -10.40 -7.69
N ASP A 56 5.44 -10.62 -6.48
CA ASP A 56 6.83 -10.38 -6.10
C ASP A 56 7.36 -11.61 -5.37
N HIS A 57 7.42 -12.75 -6.08
CA HIS A 57 7.77 -14.05 -5.48
C HIS A 57 9.13 -14.02 -4.77
N PHE A 58 10.10 -13.33 -5.34
CA PHE A 58 11.45 -13.14 -4.79
C PHE A 58 11.56 -11.98 -3.78
N LYS A 59 10.47 -11.22 -3.58
CA LYS A 59 10.38 -10.07 -2.66
C LYS A 59 11.41 -8.97 -2.96
N THR A 60 11.94 -8.91 -4.17
CA THR A 60 13.00 -7.96 -4.54
C THR A 60 12.48 -6.53 -4.44
N ARG A 61 11.25 -6.29 -4.92
CA ARG A 61 10.61 -4.97 -4.84
C ARG A 61 10.17 -4.67 -3.41
N THR A 62 9.59 -5.66 -2.73
CA THR A 62 9.14 -5.55 -1.34
C THR A 62 10.29 -5.19 -0.41
N LYS A 63 11.47 -5.82 -0.58
CA LYS A 63 12.71 -5.47 0.13
C LYS A 63 13.22 -4.09 -0.25
N LYS A 64 13.22 -3.73 -1.54
CA LYS A 64 13.62 -2.37 -1.99
C LYS A 64 12.76 -1.30 -1.33
N MET A 65 11.46 -1.54 -1.21
CA MET A 65 10.52 -0.65 -0.52
C MET A 65 10.58 -0.77 1.01
N GLY A 66 11.39 -1.69 1.53
CA GLY A 66 11.54 -2.04 2.96
C GLY A 66 10.23 -2.33 3.69
N ALA A 67 9.23 -2.85 2.98
CA ALA A 67 7.98 -3.27 3.60
C ALA A 67 8.19 -4.55 4.41
N THR A 68 7.70 -4.60 5.64
CA THR A 68 7.83 -5.77 6.54
C THR A 68 6.48 -6.33 7.00
N ILE A 69 5.39 -5.58 6.79
CA ILE A 69 4.03 -5.89 7.26
C ILE A 69 3.05 -5.74 6.09
N THR A 70 1.99 -6.54 6.06
CA THR A 70 0.90 -6.42 5.07
C THR A 70 -0.47 -6.24 5.73
N PRO A 71 -1.27 -5.25 5.30
CA PRO A 71 -0.97 -4.25 4.27
C PRO A 71 -0.05 -3.13 4.79
N SER A 72 0.86 -2.67 3.92
CA SER A 72 1.62 -1.44 4.07
C SER A 72 1.78 -0.79 2.70
N VAL A 73 2.21 0.46 2.67
CA VAL A 73 2.50 1.21 1.45
C VAL A 73 3.88 1.84 1.53
N ALA A 74 4.49 2.05 0.37
CA ALA A 74 5.68 2.86 0.21
C ALA A 74 5.46 3.79 -0.98
N VAL A 75 5.79 5.07 -0.81
CA VAL A 75 5.84 6.07 -1.89
C VAL A 75 7.31 6.27 -2.22
N TYR A 76 7.66 6.04 -3.47
CA TYR A 76 9.04 5.98 -3.93
C TYR A 76 9.22 6.92 -5.13
N ASP A 77 10.24 7.75 -5.05
CA ASP A 77 10.64 8.70 -6.09
C ASP A 77 11.64 8.02 -7.03
N HIS A 78 11.22 7.75 -8.26
CA HIS A 78 12.06 7.12 -9.28
C HIS A 78 13.18 8.02 -9.79
N THR A 79 13.01 9.35 -9.73
CA THR A 79 13.99 10.32 -10.22
C THR A 79 15.15 10.47 -9.23
N LYS A 80 14.84 10.40 -7.92
CA LYS A 80 15.83 10.51 -6.84
C LYS A 80 16.29 9.18 -6.24
N ASP A 81 15.68 8.07 -6.65
CA ASP A 81 15.90 6.73 -6.09
C ASP A 81 15.70 6.68 -4.55
N GLU A 82 14.67 7.38 -4.05
CA GLU A 82 14.42 7.50 -2.60
C GLU A 82 13.01 7.08 -2.18
N ILE A 83 12.87 6.56 -0.96
CA ILE A 83 11.57 6.32 -0.33
C ILE A 83 11.13 7.61 0.36
N LEU A 84 10.08 8.23 -0.16
CA LEU A 84 9.48 9.44 0.37
C LEU A 84 8.60 9.17 1.60
N TYR A 85 7.92 8.02 1.60
CA TYR A 85 7.07 7.58 2.70
C TYR A 85 6.99 6.05 2.75
N ARG A 86 6.92 5.47 3.95
CA ARG A 86 6.57 4.06 4.15
C ARG A 86 5.73 3.87 5.41
N GLY A 87 4.69 3.05 5.34
CA GLY A 87 3.96 2.66 6.55
C GLY A 87 2.52 2.27 6.29
N ARG A 88 1.62 2.69 7.19
CA ARG A 88 0.19 2.42 7.06
C ARG A 88 -0.46 3.30 5.99
N ILE A 89 -1.64 2.88 5.53
CA ILE A 89 -2.46 3.65 4.59
C ILE A 89 -3.17 4.78 5.33
N ASP A 90 -3.85 4.42 6.41
CA ASP A 90 -4.55 5.28 7.35
C ASP A 90 -4.59 4.59 8.74
N ASN A 91 -5.29 5.18 9.71
CA ASN A 91 -5.46 4.60 11.05
C ASN A 91 -6.76 3.80 11.29
N MET A 92 -7.44 3.35 10.23
CA MET A 92 -8.62 2.48 10.31
C MET A 92 -8.33 1.27 11.17
N TYR A 93 -7.19 0.62 10.97
CA TYR A 93 -6.72 -0.47 11.84
C TYR A 93 -5.68 0.05 12.82
N TYR A 94 -5.97 -0.07 14.12
CA TYR A 94 -5.03 0.30 15.18
C TYR A 94 -4.40 -0.90 15.88
N ARG A 95 -5.02 -2.10 15.75
CA ARG A 95 -4.45 -3.41 16.11
C ARG A 95 -5.02 -4.48 15.16
N LEU A 96 -4.35 -5.62 15.06
CA LEU A 96 -4.86 -6.77 14.32
C LEU A 96 -6.29 -7.12 14.74
N GLY A 97 -7.19 -7.21 13.77
CA GLY A 97 -8.62 -7.50 13.99
C GLY A 97 -9.43 -6.36 14.64
N LYS A 98 -8.82 -5.21 14.98
CA LYS A 98 -9.51 -4.08 15.60
C LYS A 98 -9.48 -2.85 14.70
N LYS A 99 -10.67 -2.48 14.21
CA LYS A 99 -10.89 -1.29 13.39
C LYS A 99 -11.56 -0.16 14.16
N ARG A 100 -11.28 1.08 13.77
CA ARG A 100 -12.01 2.27 14.18
C ARG A 100 -13.28 2.41 13.33
N THR A 101 -14.31 2.99 13.92
CA THR A 101 -15.51 3.42 13.17
C THR A 101 -15.22 4.68 12.35
N VAL A 102 -14.35 5.54 12.87
CA VAL A 102 -13.96 6.81 12.23
C VAL A 102 -12.44 6.81 12.06
N VAL A 103 -11.99 7.00 10.82
CA VAL A 103 -10.58 7.24 10.46
C VAL A 103 -10.26 8.69 10.81
N THR A 104 -9.21 8.92 11.61
CA THR A 104 -8.82 10.27 12.04
C THR A 104 -7.49 10.73 11.45
N THR A 105 -6.71 9.80 10.88
CA THR A 105 -5.47 10.12 10.16
C THR A 105 -5.38 9.26 8.90
N ALA A 106 -4.89 9.85 7.81
CA ALA A 106 -4.79 9.23 6.49
C ALA A 106 -3.41 9.51 5.90
N GLU A 107 -2.40 8.79 6.36
CA GLU A 107 -1.00 9.10 6.07
C GLU A 107 -0.67 9.02 4.58
N LEU A 108 -1.18 8.02 3.86
CA LEU A 108 -0.96 7.92 2.42
C LEU A 108 -1.61 9.11 1.68
N GLU A 109 -2.82 9.50 2.07
CA GLU A 109 -3.50 10.65 1.47
C GLU A 109 -2.73 11.95 1.72
N GLN A 110 -2.25 12.16 2.94
CA GLN A 110 -1.45 13.34 3.31
C GLN A 110 -0.14 13.40 2.52
N THR A 111 0.56 12.27 2.38
CA THR A 111 1.78 12.18 1.57
C THR A 111 1.52 12.51 0.11
N LEU A 112 0.48 11.92 -0.50
CA LEU A 112 0.15 12.18 -1.90
C LEU A 112 -0.26 13.65 -2.13
N ARG A 113 -1.04 14.23 -1.21
CA ARG A 113 -1.37 15.67 -1.23
C ARG A 113 -0.11 16.53 -1.18
N ALA A 114 0.81 16.23 -0.26
CA ALA A 114 2.05 16.98 -0.12
C ALA A 114 2.89 16.95 -1.40
N ILE A 115 2.97 15.79 -2.06
CA ILE A 115 3.65 15.63 -3.36
C ILE A 115 2.96 16.49 -4.43
N THR A 116 1.64 16.38 -4.59
CA THR A 116 0.91 17.16 -5.61
C THR A 116 0.93 18.67 -5.37
N GLN A 117 1.13 19.11 -4.14
CA GLN A 117 1.20 20.52 -3.75
C GLN A 117 2.63 21.06 -3.70
N GLY A 118 3.65 20.21 -3.88
CA GLY A 118 5.05 20.59 -3.73
C GLY A 118 5.43 21.00 -2.30
N THR A 119 4.68 20.53 -1.28
CA THR A 119 4.93 20.85 0.13
C THR A 119 5.72 19.74 0.83
N PRO A 120 6.36 20.00 1.98
CA PRO A 120 7.03 18.98 2.76
C PRO A 120 6.09 17.83 3.17
N ILE A 121 6.55 16.59 3.01
CA ILE A 121 5.82 15.40 3.47
C ILE A 121 5.83 15.38 5.01
N PRO A 122 4.66 15.31 5.68
CA PRO A 122 4.57 15.51 7.13
C PRO A 122 5.18 14.37 7.95
N VAL A 123 5.14 13.14 7.41
CA VAL A 123 5.70 11.94 8.06
C VAL A 123 6.33 11.05 7.01
N LYS A 124 7.55 10.56 7.27
CA LYS A 124 8.27 9.66 6.37
C LYS A 124 8.06 8.18 6.70
N GLU A 125 7.78 7.86 7.96
CA GLU A 125 7.60 6.48 8.39
C GLU A 125 6.50 6.33 9.44
N THR A 126 5.66 5.29 9.29
CA THR A 126 4.69 4.89 10.32
C THR A 126 4.57 3.37 10.43
N ASP A 127 4.11 2.91 11.61
CA ASP A 127 3.87 1.49 11.84
C ASP A 127 2.59 1.02 11.12
N ALA A 128 2.75 0.04 10.24
CA ALA A 128 1.65 -0.66 9.61
C ALA A 128 1.04 -1.72 10.56
N VAL A 129 -0.26 -1.94 10.45
CA VAL A 129 -0.98 -2.95 11.24
C VAL A 129 -1.39 -4.10 10.33
N GLY A 130 -0.83 -5.28 10.58
CA GLY A 130 -1.03 -6.41 9.68
C GLY A 130 -0.16 -7.62 10.01
N CYS A 131 -0.15 -8.58 9.09
CA CYS A 131 0.69 -9.77 9.21
C CYS A 131 2.10 -9.49 8.69
N PHE A 132 3.12 -10.06 9.33
CA PHE A 132 4.49 -9.97 8.85
C PHE A 132 4.64 -10.62 7.47
N ILE A 133 5.42 -9.98 6.62
CA ILE A 133 5.86 -10.56 5.35
C ILE A 133 6.92 -11.60 5.66
N ASN A 134 6.68 -12.84 5.27
CA ASN A 134 7.67 -13.90 5.45
C ASN A 134 8.75 -13.77 4.37
N PHE A 135 10.01 -13.55 4.79
CA PHE A 135 11.19 -13.47 3.92
C PHE A 135 12.04 -14.75 3.91
N ASN A 136 11.72 -15.73 4.73
CA ASN A 136 12.50 -16.94 4.92
C ASN A 136 12.02 -18.02 3.93
N TYR A 137 12.48 -17.97 2.68
CA TYR A 137 12.33 -19.02 1.67
C TYR A 137 13.41 -18.93 0.60
#